data_AF-A0A8J8K6G0-F1
#
_entry.id   AF-A0A8J8K6G0-F1
#
_cell.length_a   1.000
_cell.length_b   1.000
_cell.length_c   1.000
_cell.angle_alpha   90.00
_cell.angle_beta   90.00
_cell.angle_gamma   90.00
#
_symmetry.space_group_name_H-M   'P 1'
#
loop_
_entity.id
_entity.type
_entity.pdbx_description
1 polymer ?
#
loop_
_entity_poly.entity_id
_entity_poly.type
_entity_poly.pdbx_seq_one_letter_code
_entity_poly.pdbx_strand_id
1 'polypeptide(L)'
;MYIKKLLFLFLIFFGSFQLVFAVPGSCLPTHYSCNPGAGGVSDQDDDSSTEWTWTCRGTGISPDAYCSELKPVAPPADCSYGVSHGNSRIMYQSSSVPFGNTCTSQNRFCTDGSLSGSYTKTSCTVLSAPVPTSELGVCSSVHGTNSYLQPSNLCSSTGGNSALTFLGNTWSWTCFGDSIADDVDCFANKKIDGACNTVTVDQCVEGNFG
;
A
#
# COMPACT_ATOMS: atom_id res chain seq x y z
N MET A 1 -50.36 -90.30 55.07
CA MET A 1 -49.73 -91.10 56.15
C MET A 1 -48.33 -91.44 55.65
N TYR A 2 -47.32 -90.57 55.77
CA TYR A 2 -46.58 -90.25 56.99
C TYR A 2 -46.44 -88.73 57.23
N ILE A 3 -46.13 -88.40 58.47
CA ILE A 3 -46.25 -87.13 59.18
C ILE A 3 -44.85 -86.74 59.69
N LYS A 4 -44.51 -85.43 59.62
CA LYS A 4 -43.54 -84.67 60.45
C LYS A 4 -42.07 -85.16 60.45
N LYS A 5 -41.03 -84.32 60.39
CA LYS A 5 -40.83 -83.12 61.21
C LYS A 5 -39.54 -82.40 60.77
N LEU A 6 -39.58 -81.06 60.81
CA LEU A 6 -38.49 -80.11 61.11
C LEU A 6 -37.31 -79.96 60.10
N LEU A 7 -37.30 -78.92 59.27
CA LEU A 7 -36.77 -77.56 59.55
C LEU A 7 -35.22 -77.52 59.53
N PHE A 8 -34.63 -77.22 58.37
CA PHE A 8 -33.42 -76.40 58.30
C PHE A 8 -33.44 -75.55 57.02
N LEU A 9 -33.91 -74.33 57.25
CA LEU A 9 -33.62 -73.11 56.52
C LEU A 9 -32.20 -73.14 55.93
N PHE A 10 -32.05 -73.15 54.61
CA PHE A 10 -30.96 -72.44 53.92
C PHE A 10 -31.37 -72.27 52.44
N LEU A 11 -31.99 -71.13 52.17
CA LEU A 11 -32.07 -70.54 50.85
C LEU A 11 -30.64 -70.36 50.34
N ILE A 12 -30.12 -71.33 49.58
CA ILE A 12 -28.92 -71.08 48.77
C ILE A 12 -29.42 -70.41 47.50
N PHE A 13 -29.36 -69.08 47.55
CA PHE A 13 -29.44 -68.19 46.41
C PHE A 13 -28.65 -68.77 45.23
N PHE A 14 -29.35 -69.10 44.15
CA PHE A 14 -28.77 -69.11 42.81
C PHE A 14 -28.44 -67.66 42.43
N GLY A 15 -27.35 -67.14 43.00
CA GLY A 15 -26.76 -65.87 42.62
C GLY A 15 -25.61 -66.15 41.68
N SER A 16 -25.78 -65.81 40.40
CA SER A 16 -24.76 -65.89 39.36
C SER A 16 -23.49 -65.15 39.81
N PHE A 17 -22.50 -65.88 40.33
CA PHE A 17 -21.19 -65.31 40.67
C PHE A 17 -20.42 -65.10 39.37
N GLN A 18 -20.73 -64.01 38.66
CA GLN A 18 -19.94 -63.56 37.52
C GLN A 18 -18.56 -63.14 38.04
N LEU A 19 -17.53 -63.81 37.54
CA LEU A 19 -16.13 -63.49 37.83
C LEU A 19 -15.83 -62.16 37.14
N VAL A 20 -15.85 -61.05 37.90
CA VAL A 20 -15.54 -59.72 37.37
C VAL A 20 -14.02 -59.65 37.20
N PHE A 21 -13.54 -59.76 35.96
CA PHE A 21 -12.13 -59.53 35.64
C PHE A 21 -11.80 -58.05 35.89
N ALA A 22 -10.75 -57.77 36.67
CA ALA A 22 -10.26 -56.41 36.88
C ALA A 22 -9.57 -55.94 35.59
N VAL A 23 -10.11 -54.91 34.96
CA VAL A 23 -9.61 -54.35 33.70
C VAL A 23 -8.94 -53.00 34.00
N PRO A 24 -7.65 -52.80 33.65
CA PRO A 24 -6.98 -51.52 33.81
C PRO A 24 -7.60 -50.44 32.93
N GLY A 25 -7.57 -49.20 33.42
CA GLY A 25 -7.91 -48.03 32.61
C GLY A 25 -7.01 -47.97 31.38
N SER A 26 -7.57 -47.58 30.23
CA SER A 26 -6.79 -47.40 29.00
C SER A 26 -7.35 -46.27 28.15
N CYS A 27 -6.46 -45.46 27.62
CA CYS A 27 -6.77 -44.30 26.78
C CYS A 27 -7.12 -44.74 25.36
N LEU A 28 -8.18 -44.16 24.79
CA LEU A 28 -8.45 -44.20 23.35
C LEU A 28 -7.87 -42.94 22.68
N PRO A 29 -7.72 -42.94 21.34
CA PRO A 29 -7.14 -41.80 20.61
C PRO A 29 -8.08 -40.58 20.50
N THR A 30 -9.30 -40.65 21.03
CA THR A 30 -10.26 -39.54 21.03
C THR A 30 -10.39 -38.95 22.43
N HIS A 31 -10.46 -37.63 22.54
CA HIS A 31 -10.64 -36.91 23.80
C HIS A 31 -11.76 -37.51 24.65
N TYR A 32 -11.52 -37.62 25.96
CA TYR A 32 -12.45 -38.16 26.96
C TYR A 32 -12.99 -39.56 26.64
N SER A 33 -12.27 -40.35 25.85
CA SER A 33 -12.67 -41.71 25.49
C SER A 33 -11.78 -42.73 26.19
N CYS A 34 -12.40 -43.75 26.79
CA CYS A 34 -11.74 -44.88 27.44
C CYS A 34 -12.25 -46.20 26.87
N ASN A 35 -11.39 -47.22 26.79
CA ASN A 35 -11.79 -48.53 26.27
C ASN A 35 -12.90 -49.18 27.14
N PRO A 36 -13.92 -49.85 26.55
CA PRO A 36 -14.92 -50.60 27.31
C PRO A 36 -14.25 -51.61 28.27
N GLY A 37 -14.57 -51.49 29.56
CA GLY A 37 -13.96 -52.26 30.65
C GLY A 37 -13.28 -51.38 31.71
N ALA A 38 -12.92 -50.15 31.37
CA ALA A 38 -12.61 -49.09 32.34
C ALA A 38 -13.91 -48.64 33.03
N GLY A 39 -13.86 -48.33 34.33
CA GLY A 39 -15.00 -47.89 35.16
C GLY A 39 -15.56 -46.51 34.79
N GLY A 40 -15.48 -46.10 33.53
CA GLY A 40 -15.86 -44.79 33.02
C GLY A 40 -14.72 -43.76 33.09
N VAL A 41 -15.02 -42.57 32.56
CA VAL A 41 -14.22 -41.35 32.73
C VAL A 41 -14.66 -40.71 34.03
N SER A 42 -13.74 -40.41 34.94
CA SER A 42 -14.12 -39.89 36.25
C SER A 42 -14.01 -38.39 36.41
N ASP A 43 -12.94 -37.82 35.88
CA ASP A 43 -12.57 -36.43 36.08
C ASP A 43 -12.16 -35.90 34.69
N GLN A 44 -13.01 -35.04 34.13
CA GLN A 44 -12.79 -34.32 32.87
C GLN A 44 -12.18 -32.97 33.24
N ASP A 45 -10.87 -32.93 33.41
CA ASP A 45 -10.17 -31.73 33.80
C ASP A 45 -9.54 -31.09 32.56
N ASP A 46 -10.08 -29.94 32.15
CA ASP A 46 -9.55 -29.15 31.04
C ASP A 46 -8.40 -28.25 31.55
N ASP A 47 -7.36 -28.89 32.12
CA ASP A 47 -6.37 -28.25 33.01
C ASP A 47 -5.34 -27.35 32.30
N SER A 48 -5.32 -27.28 30.96
CA SER A 48 -4.34 -26.49 30.23
C SER A 48 -4.89 -25.79 28.99
N SER A 49 -4.21 -24.74 28.52
CA SER A 49 -4.56 -24.04 27.27
C SER A 49 -4.17 -24.79 26.00
N THR A 50 -3.34 -25.84 26.09
CA THR A 50 -2.74 -26.52 24.93
C THR A 50 -3.09 -28.01 24.83
N GLU A 51 -3.66 -28.60 25.87
CA GLU A 51 -3.89 -30.04 25.97
C GLU A 51 -5.14 -30.35 26.81
N TRP A 52 -5.95 -31.31 26.38
CA TRP A 52 -7.02 -31.89 27.19
C TRP A 52 -6.44 -33.03 28.04
N THR A 53 -6.81 -33.09 29.32
CA THR A 53 -6.38 -34.16 30.23
C THR A 53 -7.60 -34.90 30.79
N TRP A 54 -7.47 -36.21 31.01
CA TRP A 54 -8.54 -36.98 31.64
C TRP A 54 -8.03 -38.26 32.30
N THR A 55 -8.82 -38.76 33.24
CA THR A 55 -8.53 -40.02 33.94
C THR A 55 -9.51 -41.12 33.51
N CYS A 56 -8.97 -42.23 33.01
CA CYS A 56 -9.72 -43.46 32.73
C CYS A 56 -9.60 -44.40 33.92
N ARG A 57 -10.69 -44.64 34.67
CA ARG A 57 -10.63 -45.48 35.87
C ARG A 57 -10.54 -46.97 35.56
N GLY A 58 -9.70 -47.70 36.29
CA GLY A 58 -9.71 -49.17 36.26
C GLY A 58 -10.96 -49.72 36.95
N THR A 59 -11.31 -50.99 36.68
CA THR A 59 -12.35 -51.69 37.45
C THR A 59 -11.75 -52.44 38.64
N GLY A 60 -12.41 -52.35 39.80
CA GLY A 60 -11.96 -53.03 41.03
C GLY A 60 -10.69 -52.40 41.62
N ILE A 61 -9.60 -53.17 41.69
CA ILE A 61 -8.29 -52.73 42.20
C ILE A 61 -7.31 -52.37 41.08
N SER A 62 -7.75 -52.44 39.82
CA SER A 62 -6.90 -52.11 38.70
C SER A 62 -6.55 -50.62 38.71
N PRO A 63 -5.32 -50.26 38.31
CA PRO A 63 -4.89 -48.86 38.30
C PRO A 63 -5.65 -48.04 37.26
N ASP A 64 -5.77 -46.75 37.55
CA ASP A 64 -6.29 -45.74 36.64
C ASP A 64 -5.22 -45.33 35.61
N ALA A 65 -5.65 -44.88 34.44
CA ALA A 65 -4.78 -44.32 33.42
C ALA A 65 -4.99 -42.81 33.29
N TYR A 66 -3.89 -42.08 33.27
CA TYR A 66 -3.85 -40.63 33.01
C TYR A 66 -3.58 -40.41 31.53
N CYS A 67 -4.52 -39.76 30.86
CA CYS A 67 -4.53 -39.56 29.42
C CYS A 67 -4.44 -38.07 29.11
N SER A 68 -3.77 -37.75 28.00
CA SER A 68 -3.65 -36.39 27.52
C SER A 68 -3.67 -36.35 25.99
N GLU A 69 -4.29 -35.31 25.43
CA GLU A 69 -4.37 -35.09 23.97
C GLU A 69 -4.20 -33.60 23.66
N LEU A 70 -3.28 -33.29 22.75
CA LEU A 70 -3.02 -31.92 22.32
C LEU A 70 -4.27 -31.32 21.69
N LYS A 71 -4.63 -30.11 22.12
CA LYS A 71 -5.70 -29.32 21.50
C LYS A 71 -5.30 -28.98 20.06
N PRO A 72 -6.21 -29.09 19.07
CA PRO A 72 -5.96 -28.65 17.71
C PRO A 72 -5.52 -27.19 17.71
N VAL A 73 -4.33 -26.92 17.18
CA VAL A 73 -3.87 -25.56 16.94
C VAL A 73 -4.63 -25.03 15.74
N ALA A 74 -5.20 -23.83 15.86
CA ALA A 74 -5.84 -23.17 14.73
C ALA A 74 -4.83 -23.05 13.57
N PRO A 75 -5.25 -23.26 12.31
CA PRO A 75 -4.35 -23.05 11.18
C PRO A 75 -3.83 -21.60 11.19
N PRO A 76 -2.53 -21.38 10.91
CA PRO A 76 -1.97 -20.04 10.90
C PRO A 76 -2.74 -19.12 9.95
N ALA A 77 -3.03 -17.90 10.40
CA ALA A 77 -3.77 -16.95 9.59
C ALA A 77 -2.90 -16.33 8.47
N ASP A 78 -3.51 -16.13 7.31
CA ASP A 78 -2.95 -15.31 6.24
C ASP A 78 -2.99 -13.81 6.62
N CYS A 79 -2.04 -13.04 6.10
CA CYS A 79 -1.94 -11.61 6.37
C CYS A 79 -2.71 -10.77 5.35
N SER A 80 -2.91 -9.50 5.72
CA SER A 80 -3.41 -8.45 4.80
C SER A 80 -2.61 -8.38 3.47
N TYR A 81 -3.25 -7.85 2.43
CA TYR A 81 -2.69 -7.75 1.07
C TYR A 81 -2.41 -9.10 0.38
N GLY A 82 -3.09 -10.17 0.81
CA GLY A 82 -3.03 -11.49 0.19
C GLY A 82 -1.70 -12.21 0.39
N VAL A 83 -1.00 -11.94 1.49
CA VAL A 83 0.27 -12.59 1.81
C VAL A 83 0.00 -13.79 2.70
N SER A 84 0.20 -15.00 2.17
CA SER A 84 -0.04 -16.21 2.95
C SER A 84 0.95 -16.36 4.11
N HIS A 85 0.55 -17.08 5.16
CA HIS A 85 1.44 -17.38 6.29
C HIS A 85 2.78 -17.95 5.81
N GLY A 86 3.89 -17.51 6.42
CA GLY A 86 5.23 -17.96 6.08
C GLY A 86 5.81 -17.37 4.79
N ASN A 87 5.04 -16.57 4.05
CA ASN A 87 5.50 -15.88 2.86
C ASN A 87 5.86 -14.42 3.15
N SER A 88 6.56 -13.80 2.18
CA SER A 88 6.90 -12.39 2.23
C SER A 88 6.45 -11.65 0.98
N ARG A 89 6.27 -10.34 1.12
CA ARG A 89 5.92 -9.44 0.01
C ARG A 89 6.66 -8.12 0.15
N ILE A 90 7.16 -7.62 -0.99
CA ILE A 90 7.71 -6.27 -1.07
C ILE A 90 6.60 -5.23 -0.95
N MET A 91 6.79 -4.29 -0.05
CA MET A 91 5.92 -3.13 0.17
C MET A 91 6.73 -1.85 0.11
N TYR A 92 6.06 -0.73 -0.14
CA TYR A 92 6.66 0.58 -0.33
C TYR A 92 6.15 1.57 0.71
N GLN A 93 7.00 2.54 1.04
CA GLN A 93 6.68 3.60 2.00
C GLN A 93 5.61 4.57 1.45
N SER A 94 5.69 4.87 0.15
CA SER A 94 4.77 5.75 -0.58
C SER A 94 4.28 5.08 -1.86
N SER A 95 3.11 5.50 -2.37
CA SER A 95 2.57 5.04 -3.65
C SER A 95 3.20 5.75 -4.85
N SER A 96 3.84 6.90 -4.61
CA SER A 96 4.58 7.64 -5.63
C SER A 96 5.67 8.51 -5.00
N VAL A 97 6.71 8.80 -5.77
CA VAL A 97 7.80 9.72 -5.38
C VAL A 97 8.09 10.71 -6.51
N PRO A 98 8.58 11.94 -6.23
CA PRO A 98 8.91 12.91 -7.26
C PRO A 98 10.01 12.42 -8.21
N PHE A 99 10.09 13.02 -9.39
CA PHE A 99 11.18 12.77 -10.34
C PHE A 99 12.56 12.86 -9.68
N GLY A 100 13.47 11.96 -10.09
CA GLY A 100 14.83 11.87 -9.54
C GLY A 100 14.94 11.16 -8.18
N ASN A 101 13.82 10.79 -7.55
CA ASN A 101 13.82 9.99 -6.31
C ASN A 101 13.56 8.51 -6.59
N THR A 102 13.89 7.67 -5.60
CA THR A 102 13.69 6.22 -5.66
C THR A 102 12.63 5.78 -4.66
N CYS A 103 11.79 4.83 -5.06
CA CYS A 103 10.81 4.20 -4.18
C CYS A 103 11.50 3.37 -3.09
N THR A 104 11.38 3.78 -1.83
CA THR A 104 11.88 2.98 -0.69
C THR A 104 11.00 1.76 -0.46
N SER A 105 11.61 0.57 -0.53
CA SER A 105 10.93 -0.72 -0.37
C SER A 105 11.35 -1.45 0.90
N GLN A 106 10.44 -2.23 1.46
CA GLN A 106 10.66 -3.13 2.60
C GLN A 106 10.10 -4.51 2.27
N ASN A 107 10.87 -5.57 2.53
CA ASN A 107 10.35 -6.93 2.50
C ASN A 107 9.60 -7.23 3.80
N ARG A 108 8.29 -7.49 3.72
CA ARG A 108 7.44 -7.75 4.89
C ARG A 108 7.07 -9.23 4.94
N PHE A 109 7.28 -9.86 6.10
CA PHE A 109 7.05 -11.29 6.33
C PHE A 109 5.75 -11.50 7.12
N CYS A 110 4.94 -12.48 6.72
CA CYS A 110 3.69 -12.81 7.39
C CYS A 110 3.87 -13.92 8.44
N THR A 111 3.60 -13.58 9.70
CA THR A 111 3.59 -14.53 10.83
C THR A 111 2.23 -14.50 11.49
N ASP A 112 1.49 -15.61 11.35
CA ASP A 112 0.15 -15.83 11.94
C ASP A 112 -0.76 -14.60 11.92
N GLY A 113 -1.12 -14.12 10.72
CA GLY A 113 -1.95 -12.93 10.50
C GLY A 113 -1.26 -11.58 10.72
N SER A 114 -0.06 -11.55 11.31
CA SER A 114 0.73 -10.34 11.56
C SER A 114 1.81 -10.13 10.50
N LEU A 115 1.74 -9.01 9.79
CA LEU A 115 2.71 -8.64 8.75
C LEU A 115 3.82 -7.76 9.36
N SER A 116 5.07 -8.23 9.33
CA SER A 116 6.22 -7.51 9.92
C SER A 116 6.51 -6.19 9.21
N GLY A 117 7.07 -5.18 9.89
CA GLY A 117 7.38 -3.87 9.29
C GLY A 117 6.21 -2.90 9.24
N SER A 118 6.36 -1.78 8.53
CA SER A 118 5.40 -0.66 8.57
C SER A 118 4.94 -0.16 7.21
N TYR A 119 5.58 -0.57 6.11
CA TYR A 119 5.25 -0.07 4.77
C TYR A 119 3.95 -0.68 4.25
N THR A 120 3.01 0.15 3.81
CA THR A 120 1.63 -0.28 3.48
C THR A 120 1.30 -0.24 2.00
N LYS A 121 2.16 0.34 1.15
CA LYS A 121 1.86 0.51 -0.27
C LYS A 121 2.32 -0.70 -1.07
N THR A 122 1.44 -1.26 -1.88
CA THR A 122 1.70 -2.48 -2.67
C THR A 122 2.49 -2.21 -3.94
N SER A 123 2.52 -0.95 -4.38
CA SER A 123 3.21 -0.45 -5.56
C SER A 123 3.71 0.97 -5.31
N CYS A 124 4.79 1.36 -6.00
CA CYS A 124 5.28 2.72 -6.01
C CYS A 124 5.73 3.14 -7.42
N THR A 125 5.32 4.32 -7.85
CA THR A 125 5.68 4.89 -9.16
C THR A 125 6.51 6.16 -9.01
N VAL A 126 7.63 6.24 -9.70
CA VAL A 126 8.41 7.49 -9.80
C VAL A 126 7.70 8.41 -10.80
N LEU A 127 7.37 9.62 -10.36
CA LEU A 127 6.75 10.63 -11.22
C LEU A 127 7.72 11.05 -12.33
N SER A 128 7.16 11.32 -13.51
CA SER A 128 7.93 11.82 -14.65
C SER A 128 8.55 13.19 -14.36
N ALA A 129 9.61 13.51 -15.10
CA ALA A 129 10.20 14.85 -15.05
C ALA A 129 9.13 15.92 -15.29
N PRO A 130 9.15 17.03 -14.55
CA PRO A 130 8.37 18.21 -14.92
C PRO A 130 8.72 18.57 -16.36
N VAL A 131 7.71 18.78 -17.20
CA VAL A 131 7.93 19.35 -18.52
C VAL A 131 8.45 20.78 -18.28
N PRO A 132 9.59 21.18 -18.88
CA PRO A 132 10.01 22.57 -18.82
C PRO A 132 8.87 23.42 -19.40
N THR A 133 8.40 24.39 -18.65
CA THR A 133 7.45 25.38 -19.17
C THR A 133 8.20 26.18 -20.22
N SER A 134 7.87 26.01 -21.49
CA SER A 134 8.50 26.76 -22.58
C SER A 134 8.31 28.26 -22.36
N GLU A 135 9.40 29.01 -22.21
CA GLU A 135 9.38 30.47 -22.19
C GLU A 135 9.24 30.98 -23.63
N LEU A 136 8.15 31.69 -23.88
CA LEU A 136 7.92 32.37 -25.15
C LEU A 136 8.82 33.60 -25.27
N GLY A 137 9.26 33.90 -26.49
CA GLY A 137 9.80 35.20 -26.83
C GLY A 137 8.75 36.30 -26.57
N VAL A 138 9.15 37.40 -25.91
CA VAL A 138 8.22 38.51 -25.64
C VAL A 138 8.84 39.81 -26.10
N CYS A 139 8.17 40.49 -27.04
CA CYS A 139 8.55 41.84 -27.43
C CYS A 139 8.42 42.80 -26.25
N SER A 140 9.34 43.77 -26.15
CA SER A 140 9.18 44.82 -25.14
C SER A 140 8.10 45.84 -25.53
N SER A 141 7.89 46.83 -24.66
CA SER A 141 6.96 47.94 -24.90
C SER A 141 7.31 48.81 -26.11
N VAL A 142 8.48 48.62 -26.74
CA VAL A 142 8.86 49.33 -27.96
C VAL A 142 8.24 48.72 -29.23
N HIS A 143 7.64 47.53 -29.13
CA HIS A 143 6.95 46.90 -30.26
C HIS A 143 5.80 47.77 -30.79
N GLY A 144 5.75 47.95 -32.10
CA GLY A 144 4.75 48.77 -32.78
C GLY A 144 4.86 50.27 -32.51
N THR A 145 5.90 50.72 -31.78
CA THR A 145 6.08 52.14 -31.47
C THR A 145 6.79 52.87 -32.60
N ASN A 146 6.64 54.20 -32.61
CA ASN A 146 7.30 55.09 -33.56
C ASN A 146 8.31 55.97 -32.83
N SER A 147 9.58 55.92 -33.23
CA SER A 147 10.66 56.66 -32.56
C SER A 147 11.65 57.25 -33.57
N TYR A 148 12.25 58.40 -33.25
CA TYR A 148 13.30 59.01 -34.09
C TYR A 148 14.64 58.28 -33.96
N LEU A 149 14.90 57.74 -32.77
CA LEU A 149 16.12 57.02 -32.44
C LEU A 149 15.90 55.51 -32.59
N GLN A 150 17.00 54.79 -32.78
CA GLN A 150 17.01 53.33 -32.80
C GLN A 150 16.49 52.75 -31.47
N PRO A 151 15.61 51.74 -31.50
CA PRO A 151 15.07 51.13 -30.28
C PRO A 151 16.16 50.38 -29.49
N SER A 152 16.10 50.47 -28.18
CA SER A 152 16.88 49.70 -27.20
C SER A 152 15.93 48.93 -26.27
N ASN A 153 16.46 47.99 -25.46
CA ASN A 153 15.64 47.09 -24.63
C ASN A 153 14.57 46.35 -25.46
N LEU A 154 15.01 45.64 -26.50
CA LEU A 154 14.17 45.11 -27.58
C LEU A 154 13.17 44.03 -27.13
N CYS A 155 13.51 43.24 -26.10
CA CYS A 155 12.73 42.10 -25.63
C CYS A 155 12.55 42.15 -24.11
N SER A 156 11.44 41.59 -23.66
CA SER A 156 11.14 41.38 -22.23
C SER A 156 11.39 39.94 -21.78
N SER A 157 11.57 38.99 -22.73
CA SER A 157 11.97 37.61 -22.43
C SER A 157 13.46 37.50 -22.09
N THR A 158 13.83 36.45 -21.34
CA THR A 158 15.23 36.20 -20.96
C THR A 158 16.07 35.53 -22.06
N GLY A 159 15.43 34.98 -23.10
CA GLY A 159 16.09 34.34 -24.26
C GLY A 159 16.93 35.27 -25.13
N GLY A 160 16.85 36.60 -24.92
CA GLY A 160 17.63 37.59 -25.65
C GLY A 160 16.99 38.01 -26.97
N ASN A 161 17.77 38.64 -27.86
CA ASN A 161 17.30 39.19 -29.12
C ASN A 161 18.27 38.97 -30.28
N SER A 162 17.70 38.94 -31.49
CA SER A 162 18.49 38.94 -32.72
C SER A 162 19.17 40.29 -32.96
N ALA A 163 20.10 40.31 -33.91
CA ALA A 163 20.59 41.57 -34.45
C ALA A 163 19.44 42.41 -35.02
N LEU A 164 19.49 43.71 -34.78
CA LEU A 164 18.50 44.66 -35.28
C LEU A 164 18.71 44.87 -36.78
N THR A 165 17.65 44.66 -37.55
CA THR A 165 17.64 44.91 -39.00
C THR A 165 16.88 46.19 -39.28
N PHE A 166 17.38 47.05 -40.18
CA PHE A 166 16.69 48.27 -40.61
C PHE A 166 16.47 48.23 -42.12
N LEU A 167 15.19 48.20 -42.52
CA LEU A 167 14.80 48.17 -43.92
C LEU A 167 13.68 49.19 -44.17
N GLY A 168 13.88 50.07 -45.15
CA GLY A 168 12.97 51.20 -45.38
C GLY A 168 12.95 52.13 -44.18
N ASN A 169 11.84 52.11 -43.43
CA ASN A 169 11.64 52.87 -42.19
C ASN A 169 11.32 52.00 -40.98
N THR A 170 11.49 50.67 -41.07
CA THR A 170 11.13 49.76 -39.97
C THR A 170 12.37 49.08 -39.43
N TRP A 171 12.50 49.10 -38.10
CA TRP A 171 13.42 48.24 -37.36
C TRP A 171 12.71 46.93 -37.03
N SER A 172 13.33 45.80 -37.38
CA SER A 172 12.82 44.47 -37.06
C SER A 172 13.86 43.66 -36.27
N TRP A 173 13.39 42.87 -35.32
CA TRP A 173 14.19 41.94 -34.52
C TRP A 173 13.33 40.78 -34.06
N THR A 174 13.96 39.69 -33.68
CA THR A 174 13.30 38.52 -33.10
C THR A 174 13.66 38.44 -31.62
N CYS A 175 12.65 38.25 -30.76
CA CYS A 175 12.84 37.91 -29.36
C CYS A 175 12.82 36.40 -29.22
N PHE A 176 13.91 35.85 -28.67
CA PHE A 176 14.06 34.40 -28.60
C PHE A 176 13.27 33.82 -27.43
N GLY A 177 12.63 32.69 -27.69
CA GLY A 177 12.09 31.78 -26.68
C GLY A 177 13.02 30.60 -26.42
N ASP A 178 12.51 29.55 -25.77
CA ASP A 178 13.28 28.31 -25.51
C ASP A 178 13.53 27.48 -26.79
N SER A 179 12.74 27.71 -27.83
CA SER A 179 12.92 27.09 -29.14
C SER A 179 12.54 28.06 -30.27
N ILE A 180 12.96 27.76 -31.51
CA ILE A 180 12.63 28.59 -32.68
C ILE A 180 11.11 28.72 -32.89
N ALA A 181 10.31 27.75 -32.43
CA ALA A 181 8.85 27.83 -32.51
C ALA A 181 8.24 28.83 -31.52
N ASP A 182 9.00 29.19 -30.48
CA ASP A 182 8.62 30.13 -29.42
C ASP A 182 9.17 31.53 -29.68
N ASP A 183 9.96 31.70 -30.75
CA ASP A 183 10.51 32.98 -31.18
C ASP A 183 9.39 33.90 -31.70
N VAL A 184 9.47 35.18 -31.31
CA VAL A 184 8.50 36.19 -31.70
C VAL A 184 9.18 37.32 -32.45
N ASP A 185 8.68 37.59 -33.65
CA ASP A 185 9.14 38.72 -34.47
C ASP A 185 8.50 40.03 -34.00
N CYS A 186 9.35 41.02 -33.80
CA CYS A 186 9.01 42.31 -33.26
C CYS A 186 9.49 43.42 -34.20
N PHE A 187 8.80 44.56 -34.15
CA PHE A 187 9.17 45.71 -34.98
C PHE A 187 8.90 47.04 -34.28
N ALA A 188 9.55 48.09 -34.75
CA ALA A 188 9.27 49.49 -34.43
C ALA A 188 9.57 50.34 -35.66
N ASN A 189 8.90 51.49 -35.84
CA ASN A 189 9.12 52.33 -37.01
C ASN A 189 9.88 53.60 -36.69
N LYS A 190 10.73 54.01 -37.64
CA LYS A 190 11.45 55.28 -37.59
C LYS A 190 10.50 56.42 -37.92
N LYS A 191 10.35 57.33 -36.96
CA LYS A 191 9.68 58.60 -37.22
C LYS A 191 10.61 59.46 -38.07
N ILE A 192 10.10 59.91 -39.21
CA ILE A 192 10.77 60.89 -40.07
C ILE A 192 10.13 62.25 -39.81
N ASP A 193 10.93 63.30 -39.76
CA ASP A 193 10.39 64.65 -39.62
C ASP A 193 9.58 65.00 -40.86
N GLY A 194 8.44 65.65 -40.60
CA GLY A 194 7.67 66.28 -41.64
C GLY A 194 8.47 67.38 -42.31
N ALA A 195 8.39 67.48 -43.64
CA ALA A 195 8.89 68.66 -44.33
C ALA A 195 7.99 69.86 -43.94
N CYS A 196 8.54 70.82 -43.20
CA CYS A 196 7.87 72.11 -43.01
C CYS A 196 8.08 72.96 -44.27
N ASN A 197 6.99 73.44 -44.86
CA ASN A 197 7.07 74.38 -45.97
C ASN A 197 7.63 75.72 -45.45
N THR A 198 8.78 76.16 -45.97
CA THR A 198 9.47 77.40 -45.54
C THR A 198 8.75 78.68 -45.94
N VAL A 199 7.64 78.59 -46.68
CA VAL A 199 6.87 79.74 -47.20
C VAL A 199 5.76 80.19 -46.23
N THR A 200 5.27 79.31 -45.35
CA THR A 200 4.24 79.65 -44.35
C THR A 200 4.57 79.00 -43.01
N VAL A 201 4.93 79.81 -42.02
CA VAL A 201 4.98 79.42 -40.60
C VAL A 201 3.58 78.86 -40.28
N ASP A 202 3.49 77.59 -39.89
CA ASP A 202 2.27 76.80 -39.55
C ASP A 202 1.82 75.71 -40.54
N GLN A 203 2.56 75.42 -41.62
CA GLN A 203 2.32 74.24 -42.47
C GLN A 203 3.45 73.20 -42.36
N CYS A 204 3.54 72.55 -41.20
CA CYS A 204 4.28 71.30 -41.08
C CYS A 204 3.29 70.15 -41.27
N VAL A 205 3.44 69.38 -42.35
CA VAL A 205 2.74 68.09 -42.48
C VAL A 205 3.42 67.14 -41.52
N GLU A 206 2.69 66.41 -40.66
CA GLU A 206 3.34 65.34 -39.89
C GLU A 206 4.04 64.40 -40.89
N GLY A 207 5.29 64.05 -40.61
CA GLY A 207 6.04 63.13 -41.47
C GLY A 207 5.24 61.85 -41.63
N ASN A 208 5.03 61.44 -42.88
CA ASN A 208 4.23 60.26 -43.16
C ASN A 208 4.86 59.03 -42.49
N PHE A 209 4.03 58.20 -41.86
CA PHE A 209 4.42 56.83 -41.55
C PHE A 209 4.62 56.14 -42.89
N GLY A 210 5.88 55.92 -43.26
CA GLY A 210 6.22 55.24 -44.51
C GLY A 210 5.73 53.80 -44.52
#